data_AF-A0A7G8BF09-F1
#
_entry.id   AF-A0A7G8BF09-F1
#
_cell.length_a   1.000
_cell.length_b   1.000
_cell.length_c   1.000
_cell.angle_alpha   90.00
_cell.angle_beta   90.00
_cell.angle_gamma   90.00
#
_symmetry.space_group_name_H-M   'P 1'
#
loop_
_entity.id
_entity.type
_entity.pdbx_description
1 polymer ?
#
loop_
_entity_poly.entity_id
_entity_poly.type
_entity_poly.pdbx_seq_one_letter_code
_entity_poly.pdbx_strand_id
1 'polypeptide(L)'
;MTQSEGFRANRLRPLVFFAHNPVSLIGVGLTTASALTLIGFWVVDVIGHGGSANPYVGIVFDLCLPALFILGLILIPIGMWWRRRRLKAMGQLPSTYPQVDFANPVIRRSFHFVVLLTFINFVIVGTASFRGVAQMDKPSFCGQSCHVMAPEWSAYHVSSHANVTCTECHVASGLSGYVSAKLNGTRQLVHLVLGSYPRPIMPEGKVPPANATCLHCHNPGKYIGDKLVVKTSYGDDESNSVTHSLVLVHVGGRDLSGRLSGIHGAHRGHIEFIATDNTNQTIPWVAKINEDGSAVEYVSSDAKTPEGGQKRVMNCIDCHNRAAHSFDTPVNAVNTAMARGRLSTSLPFLHKEGLALIKAEYASQADAESKITAGLEDFYRSKYPNAWSQQRSQIDDAAKTLSAIYGENVFPFMKVTWGTHPNNIGHNDYPGCFRCHDGSHNTKDGKSIDNDCATCHNLVAVDEVNPKQLTDLGIQ
;
A
#
# COMPACT_ATOMS: atom_id res chain seq x y z
N MET A 1 -51.99 32.07 20.71
CA MET A 1 -51.55 30.89 19.93
C MET A 1 -51.30 31.32 18.50
N THR A 2 -50.03 31.44 18.11
CA THR A 2 -49.62 31.84 16.76
C THR A 2 -49.80 30.65 15.80
N GLN A 3 -50.13 30.92 14.53
CA GLN A 3 -50.39 29.86 13.53
C GLN A 3 -49.23 28.85 13.36
N SER A 4 -48.01 29.21 13.78
CA SER A 4 -46.83 28.33 13.75
C SER A 4 -46.85 27.22 14.83
N GLU A 5 -47.52 27.42 15.96
CA GLU A 5 -47.64 26.42 17.04
C GLU A 5 -48.63 25.30 16.67
N GLY A 6 -49.76 25.67 16.03
CA GLY A 6 -50.78 24.72 15.58
C GLY A 6 -50.30 23.79 14.47
N PHE A 7 -49.43 24.28 13.57
CA PHE A 7 -48.85 23.48 12.49
C PHE A 7 -47.84 22.44 12.99
N ARG A 8 -47.04 22.78 14.01
CA ARG A 8 -46.05 21.87 14.62
C ARG A 8 -46.69 20.77 15.48
N ALA A 9 -47.74 21.12 16.23
CA ALA A 9 -48.45 20.17 17.10
C ALA A 9 -49.17 19.05 16.33
N ASN A 10 -49.70 19.30 15.14
CA ASN A 10 -50.43 18.29 14.36
C ASN A 10 -49.52 17.24 13.69
N ARG A 11 -48.24 17.53 13.43
CA ARG A 11 -47.30 16.58 12.79
C ARG A 11 -46.57 15.64 13.78
N LEU A 12 -46.45 16.00 15.05
CA LEU A 12 -45.73 15.22 16.07
C LEU A 12 -46.61 14.13 16.73
N ARG A 13 -47.92 14.34 16.76
CA ARG A 13 -48.95 13.43 17.31
C ARG A 13 -48.89 11.98 16.82
N PRO A 14 -48.66 11.70 15.52
CA PRO A 14 -48.62 10.33 15.01
C PRO A 14 -47.31 9.62 15.34
N LEU A 15 -46.20 10.35 15.51
CA LEU A 15 -44.87 9.78 15.68
C LEU A 15 -44.73 8.99 16.99
N VAL A 16 -45.19 9.55 18.11
CA VAL A 16 -45.15 8.89 19.43
C VAL A 16 -46.03 7.63 19.45
N PHE A 17 -47.22 7.71 18.85
CA PHE A 17 -48.14 6.58 18.77
C PHE A 17 -47.59 5.45 17.88
N PHE A 18 -47.00 5.79 16.73
CA PHE A 18 -46.46 4.77 15.82
C PHE A 18 -45.14 4.16 16.33
N ALA A 19 -44.35 4.88 17.14
CA ALA A 19 -43.08 4.40 17.67
C ALA A 19 -43.20 3.23 18.68
N HIS A 20 -44.37 3.00 19.27
CA HIS A 20 -44.55 1.95 20.28
C HIS A 20 -44.78 0.55 19.68
N ASN A 21 -43.83 0.04 18.90
CA ASN A 21 -43.92 -1.25 18.23
C ASN A 21 -42.59 -2.02 18.39
N PRO A 22 -42.59 -3.37 18.30
CA PRO A 22 -41.40 -4.17 18.57
C PRO A 22 -40.21 -3.79 17.68
N VAL A 23 -40.43 -3.44 16.41
CA VAL A 23 -39.35 -3.04 15.49
C VAL A 23 -38.70 -1.73 15.92
N SER A 24 -39.50 -0.71 16.25
CA SER A 24 -38.97 0.56 16.75
C SER A 24 -38.35 0.44 18.14
N LEU A 25 -38.87 -0.42 19.02
CA LEU A 25 -38.28 -0.69 20.34
C LEU A 25 -36.94 -1.42 20.24
N ILE A 26 -36.82 -2.40 19.34
CA ILE A 26 -35.53 -3.03 19.00
C ILE A 26 -34.55 -1.98 18.47
N GLY A 27 -35.01 -1.08 17.59
CA GLY A 27 -34.20 0.04 17.09
C GLY A 27 -33.67 0.93 18.22
N VAL A 28 -34.54 1.35 19.15
CA VAL A 28 -34.14 2.15 20.33
C VAL A 28 -33.14 1.39 21.21
N GLY A 29 -33.38 0.10 21.47
CA GLY A 29 -32.49 -0.74 22.27
C GLY A 29 -31.10 -0.86 21.63
N LEU A 30 -31.06 -1.13 20.32
CA LEU A 30 -29.82 -1.26 19.55
C LEU A 30 -29.04 0.07 19.53
N THR A 31 -29.70 1.18 19.19
CA THR A 31 -29.07 2.51 19.20
C THR A 31 -28.52 2.87 20.57
N THR A 32 -29.28 2.61 21.65
CA THR A 32 -28.84 2.97 23.01
C THR A 32 -27.68 2.11 23.47
N ALA A 33 -27.75 0.79 23.26
CA ALA A 33 -26.67 -0.12 23.61
C ALA A 33 -25.38 0.23 22.85
N SER A 34 -25.47 0.41 21.52
CA SER A 34 -24.32 0.80 20.70
C SER A 34 -23.76 2.16 21.08
N ALA A 35 -24.62 3.15 21.41
CA ALA A 35 -24.17 4.47 21.87
C ALA A 35 -23.34 4.38 23.15
N LEU A 36 -23.84 3.64 24.15
CA LEU A 36 -23.16 3.48 25.43
C LEU A 36 -21.82 2.76 25.25
N THR A 37 -21.78 1.72 24.42
CA THR A 37 -20.53 1.02 24.10
C THR A 37 -19.54 1.91 23.35
N LEU A 38 -20.00 2.70 22.36
CA LEU A 38 -19.15 3.64 21.62
C LEU A 38 -18.56 4.70 22.54
N ILE A 39 -19.40 5.35 23.35
CA ILE A 39 -18.95 6.39 24.29
C ILE A 39 -17.98 5.78 25.30
N GLY A 40 -18.30 4.62 25.87
CA GLY A 40 -17.42 3.94 26.82
C GLY A 40 -16.05 3.61 26.20
N PHE A 41 -16.03 3.09 24.98
CA PHE A 41 -14.79 2.81 24.26
C PHE A 41 -13.99 4.09 23.99
N TRP A 42 -14.62 5.16 23.51
CA TRP A 42 -13.93 6.43 23.26
C TRP A 42 -13.37 7.06 24.54
N VAL A 43 -14.08 6.95 25.66
CA VAL A 43 -13.58 7.42 26.96
C VAL A 43 -12.33 6.63 27.37
N VAL A 44 -12.35 5.30 27.22
CA VAL A 44 -11.18 4.45 27.51
C VAL A 44 -10.01 4.76 26.57
N ASP A 45 -10.28 4.97 25.29
CA ASP A 45 -9.27 5.29 24.28
C ASP A 45 -8.57 6.62 24.59
N VAL A 46 -9.36 7.67 24.87
CA VAL A 46 -8.85 9.02 25.15
C VAL A 46 -8.16 9.12 26.51
N ILE A 47 -8.74 8.54 27.56
CA ILE A 47 -8.21 8.68 28.94
C ILE A 47 -7.14 7.62 29.22
N GLY A 48 -7.35 6.40 28.73
CA GLY A 48 -6.46 5.26 28.97
C GLY A 48 -5.28 5.17 28.01
N HIS A 49 -5.15 6.09 27.03
CA HIS A 49 -4.18 6.01 25.93
C HIS A 49 -4.24 4.66 25.18
N GLY A 50 -5.44 4.06 25.17
CA GLY A 50 -5.69 2.67 24.78
C GLY A 50 -5.87 2.43 23.28
N GLY A 51 -5.33 3.31 22.44
CA GLY A 51 -5.41 3.19 20.99
C GLY A 51 -4.77 1.89 20.53
N SER A 52 -5.57 0.86 20.27
CA SER A 52 -5.04 -0.43 19.84
C SER A 52 -4.48 -0.33 18.43
N ALA A 53 -3.21 -0.66 18.25
CA ALA A 53 -2.59 -0.83 16.92
C ALA A 53 -3.23 -1.99 16.12
N ASN A 54 -4.00 -2.85 16.79
CA ASN A 54 -4.68 -3.98 16.19
C ASN A 54 -5.80 -3.52 15.23
N PRO A 55 -5.70 -3.83 13.92
CA PRO A 55 -6.69 -3.41 12.93
C PRO A 55 -8.09 -3.98 13.21
N TYR A 56 -8.19 -5.18 13.78
CA TYR A 56 -9.47 -5.86 14.03
C TYR A 56 -10.30 -5.17 15.11
N VAL A 57 -9.65 -4.66 16.17
CA VAL A 57 -10.33 -3.88 17.21
C VAL A 57 -10.90 -2.60 16.61
N GLY A 58 -10.13 -1.91 15.78
CA GLY A 58 -10.62 -0.73 15.06
C GLY A 58 -11.76 -1.06 14.08
N ILE A 59 -11.73 -2.20 13.38
CA ILE A 59 -12.85 -2.62 12.54
C ILE A 59 -14.13 -2.82 13.37
N VAL A 60 -14.04 -3.48 14.53
CA VAL A 60 -15.21 -3.72 15.38
C VAL A 60 -15.78 -2.42 15.93
N PHE A 61 -14.94 -1.56 16.52
CA PHE A 61 -15.41 -0.37 17.23
C PHE A 61 -15.58 0.88 16.36
N ASP A 62 -14.78 1.05 15.32
CA ASP A 62 -14.84 2.24 14.44
C ASP A 62 -15.61 1.98 13.13
N LEU A 63 -15.98 0.73 12.79
CA LEU A 63 -16.81 0.41 11.60
C LEU A 63 -18.10 -0.37 11.95
N CYS A 64 -18.00 -1.56 12.56
CA CYS A 64 -19.16 -2.43 12.79
C CYS A 64 -20.14 -1.85 13.81
N LEU A 65 -19.65 -1.36 14.95
CA LEU A 65 -20.50 -0.83 16.01
C LEU A 65 -21.25 0.45 15.60
N PRO A 66 -20.63 1.42 14.89
CA PRO A 66 -21.35 2.53 14.27
C PRO A 66 -22.38 2.09 13.24
N ALA A 67 -22.10 1.05 12.44
CA ALA A 67 -23.08 0.51 11.50
C ALA A 67 -24.32 -0.07 12.21
N LEU A 68 -24.13 -0.75 13.35
CA LEU A 68 -25.23 -1.22 14.21
C LEU A 68 -26.02 -0.05 14.82
N PHE A 69 -25.34 1.00 15.27
CA PHE A 69 -25.97 2.20 15.79
C PHE A 69 -26.88 2.86 14.73
N ILE A 70 -26.38 3.02 13.50
CA ILE A 70 -27.13 3.56 12.36
C ILE A 70 -28.29 2.64 11.98
N LEU A 71 -28.08 1.32 11.96
CA LEU A 71 -29.15 0.36 11.73
C LEU A 71 -30.27 0.52 12.76
N GLY A 72 -29.94 0.69 14.04
CA GLY A 72 -30.91 0.97 15.09
C GLY A 72 -31.72 2.25 14.82
N LEU A 73 -31.03 3.32 14.40
CA LEU A 73 -31.68 4.58 14.03
C LEU A 73 -32.61 4.45 12.82
N ILE A 74 -32.28 3.58 11.86
CA ILE A 74 -33.10 3.29 10.66
C ILE A 74 -34.30 2.40 11.01
N LEU A 75 -34.15 1.45 11.95
CA LEU A 75 -35.25 0.58 12.38
C LEU A 75 -36.39 1.36 13.07
N ILE A 76 -36.08 2.46 13.75
CA ILE A 76 -37.07 3.32 14.41
C ILE A 76 -38.13 3.84 13.40
N PRO A 77 -37.79 4.58 12.32
CA PRO A 77 -38.74 5.03 11.31
C PRO A 77 -39.34 3.88 10.48
N ILE A 78 -38.61 2.80 10.21
CA ILE A 78 -39.17 1.62 9.52
C ILE A 78 -40.30 0.99 10.35
N GLY A 79 -40.10 0.81 11.66
CA GLY A 79 -41.14 0.29 12.55
C GLY A 79 -42.37 1.19 12.61
N MET A 80 -42.16 2.51 12.68
CA MET A 80 -43.25 3.50 12.63
C MET A 80 -44.04 3.40 11.32
N TRP A 81 -43.34 3.32 10.18
CA TRP A 81 -43.94 3.21 8.86
C TRP A 81 -44.71 1.90 8.68
N TRP A 82 -44.15 0.79 9.14
CA TRP A 82 -44.79 -0.52 9.03
C TRP A 82 -46.04 -0.61 9.89
N ARG A 83 -45.99 -0.12 11.13
CA ARG A 83 -47.17 -0.03 12.00
C ARG A 83 -48.26 0.84 11.38
N ARG A 84 -47.89 1.98 10.80
CA ARG A 84 -48.84 2.87 10.10
C ARG A 84 -49.49 2.17 8.91
N ARG A 85 -48.73 1.46 8.08
CA ARG A 85 -49.25 0.68 6.95
C ARG A 85 -50.21 -0.41 7.42
N ARG A 86 -49.83 -1.15 8.46
CA ARG A 86 -50.66 -2.22 9.04
C ARG A 86 -51.99 -1.69 9.56
N LEU A 87 -51.95 -0.62 10.35
CA LEU A 87 -53.17 0.02 10.88
C LEU A 87 -54.04 0.60 9.76
N LYS A 88 -53.44 1.10 8.67
CA LYS A 88 -54.17 1.59 7.49
C LYS A 88 -54.88 0.45 6.75
N ALA A 89 -54.19 -0.67 6.55
CA ALA A 89 -54.76 -1.86 5.93
C ALA A 89 -55.91 -2.46 6.76
N MET A 90 -55.84 -2.35 8.10
CA MET A 90 -56.87 -2.84 9.01
C MET A 90 -58.01 -1.82 9.23
N GLY A 91 -57.99 -0.65 8.59
CA GLY A 91 -58.99 0.41 8.80
C GLY A 91 -58.97 1.04 10.21
N GLN A 92 -57.97 0.70 11.03
CA GLN A 92 -57.84 1.09 12.45
C GLN A 92 -56.93 2.31 12.63
N LEU A 93 -56.89 3.23 11.64
CA LEU A 93 -56.21 4.50 11.89
C LEU A 93 -57.04 5.33 12.88
N PRO A 94 -56.45 5.83 13.98
CA PRO A 94 -57.15 6.74 14.87
C PRO A 94 -57.61 7.98 14.10
N SER A 95 -58.90 8.33 14.21
CA SER A 95 -59.47 9.57 13.63
C SER A 95 -59.03 10.82 14.40
N THR A 96 -58.67 10.67 15.68
CA THR A 96 -58.15 11.71 16.55
C THR A 96 -56.90 11.22 17.28
N TYR A 97 -55.79 11.94 17.11
CA TYR A 97 -54.58 11.72 17.90
C TYR A 97 -54.60 12.58 19.19
N PRO A 98 -53.94 12.16 20.28
CA PRO A 98 -53.90 12.91 21.54
C PRO A 98 -53.44 14.36 21.33
N GLN A 99 -54.03 15.33 22.03
CA GLN A 99 -53.63 16.73 21.86
C GLN A 99 -52.22 16.98 22.40
N VAL A 100 -51.31 17.41 21.51
CA VAL A 100 -49.97 17.87 21.89
C VAL A 100 -50.08 19.34 22.31
N ASP A 101 -50.06 19.58 23.62
CA ASP A 101 -50.00 20.91 24.22
C ASP A 101 -48.57 21.20 24.73
N PHE A 102 -47.89 22.18 24.14
CA PHE A 102 -46.54 22.58 24.54
C PHE A 102 -46.50 23.39 25.85
N ALA A 103 -47.65 23.86 26.35
CA ALA A 103 -47.76 24.42 27.70
C ALA A 103 -47.69 23.32 28.77
N ASN A 104 -48.00 22.06 28.41
CA ASN A 104 -47.85 20.93 29.31
C ASN A 104 -46.35 20.65 29.59
N PRO A 105 -45.92 20.68 30.87
CA PRO A 105 -44.52 20.48 31.23
C PRO A 105 -43.96 19.12 30.79
N VAL A 106 -44.80 18.09 30.68
CA VAL A 106 -44.41 16.75 30.20
C VAL A 106 -44.02 16.80 28.73
N ILE A 107 -44.87 17.39 27.89
CA ILE A 107 -44.63 17.48 26.43
C ILE A 107 -43.43 18.38 26.13
N ARG A 108 -43.29 19.50 26.84
CA ARG A 108 -42.14 20.40 26.71
C ARG A 108 -40.83 19.69 27.09
N ARG A 109 -40.83 18.93 28.19
CA ARG A 109 -39.67 18.14 28.63
C ARG A 109 -39.33 17.02 27.63
N SER A 110 -40.34 16.32 27.10
CA SER A 110 -40.14 15.32 26.05
C SER A 110 -39.57 15.93 24.76
N PHE A 111 -40.03 17.12 24.36
CA PHE A 111 -39.49 17.83 23.21
C PHE A 111 -38.01 18.21 23.42
N HIS A 112 -37.66 18.83 24.55
CA HIS A 112 -36.26 19.14 24.88
C HIS A 112 -35.39 17.87 24.93
N PHE A 113 -35.92 16.78 25.48
CA PHE A 113 -35.22 15.49 25.54
C PHE A 113 -34.95 14.91 24.15
N VAL A 114 -35.92 14.95 23.22
CA VAL A 114 -35.73 14.49 21.83
C VAL A 114 -34.71 15.37 21.10
N VAL A 115 -34.77 16.69 21.28
CA VAL A 115 -33.77 17.60 20.70
C VAL A 115 -32.37 17.29 21.22
N LEU A 116 -32.23 17.10 22.54
CA LEU A 116 -30.96 16.73 23.17
C LEU A 116 -30.44 15.38 22.65
N LEU A 117 -31.28 14.34 22.60
CA LEU A 117 -30.88 13.03 22.06
C LEU A 117 -30.51 13.10 20.58
N THR A 118 -31.21 13.93 19.79
CA THR A 118 -30.87 14.14 18.38
C THR A 118 -29.50 14.79 18.24
N PHE A 119 -29.20 15.80 19.06
CA PHE A 119 -27.88 16.41 19.10
C PHE A 119 -26.79 15.42 19.51
N ILE A 120 -27.01 14.62 20.56
CA ILE A 120 -26.08 13.56 20.99
C ILE A 120 -25.86 12.54 19.88
N ASN A 121 -26.93 12.05 19.23
CA ASN A 121 -26.82 11.12 18.11
C ASN A 121 -26.02 11.72 16.95
N PHE A 122 -26.22 13.01 16.64
CA PHE A 122 -25.44 13.69 15.61
C PHE A 122 -23.94 13.73 15.96
N VAL A 123 -23.60 14.05 17.22
CA VAL A 123 -22.21 14.03 17.70
C VAL A 123 -21.63 12.61 17.63
N ILE A 124 -22.37 11.59 18.06
CA ILE A 124 -21.94 10.18 17.98
C ILE A 124 -21.67 9.79 16.53
N VAL A 125 -22.61 10.04 15.62
CA VAL A 125 -22.44 9.69 14.19
C VAL A 125 -21.27 10.45 13.57
N GLY A 126 -21.13 11.74 13.87
CA GLY A 126 -20.02 12.56 13.37
C GLY A 126 -18.66 12.03 13.82
N THR A 127 -18.49 11.80 15.13
CA THR A 127 -17.27 11.25 15.71
C THR A 127 -16.99 9.84 15.20
N ALA A 128 -17.98 8.96 15.18
CA ALA A 128 -17.85 7.60 14.68
C ALA A 128 -17.45 7.58 13.20
N SER A 129 -18.04 8.44 12.38
CA SER A 129 -17.70 8.55 10.95
C SER A 129 -16.26 9.00 10.78
N PHE A 130 -15.84 10.05 11.49
CA PHE A 130 -14.46 10.53 11.44
C PHE A 130 -13.45 9.46 11.85
N ARG A 131 -13.72 8.76 12.96
CA ARG A 131 -12.84 7.68 13.44
C ARG A 131 -12.82 6.48 12.49
N GLY A 132 -13.96 6.08 11.93
CA GLY A 132 -14.02 5.01 10.93
C GLY A 132 -13.19 5.33 9.69
N VAL A 133 -13.24 6.58 9.22
CA VAL A 133 -12.38 7.07 8.14
C VAL A 133 -10.91 7.00 8.52
N ALA A 134 -10.54 7.58 9.66
CA ALA A 134 -9.16 7.59 10.13
C ALA A 134 -8.61 6.17 10.33
N GLN A 135 -9.45 5.21 10.76
CA GLN A 135 -9.08 3.81 10.88
C GLN A 135 -8.80 3.17 9.52
N MET A 136 -9.63 3.43 8.50
CA MET A 136 -9.46 2.91 7.14
C MET A 136 -8.23 3.46 6.42
N ASP A 137 -7.67 4.57 6.88
CA ASP A 137 -6.51 5.22 6.28
C ASP A 137 -5.17 4.77 6.94
N LYS A 138 -5.23 3.95 8.00
CA LYS A 138 -4.03 3.42 8.66
C LYS A 138 -3.34 2.33 7.82
N PRO A 139 -2.00 2.26 7.82
CA PRO A 139 -1.26 1.19 7.16
C PRO A 139 -1.68 -0.21 7.62
N SER A 140 -1.89 -0.38 8.94
CA SER A 140 -2.31 -1.68 9.48
C SER A 140 -3.68 -2.11 8.95
N PHE A 141 -4.60 -1.18 8.69
CA PHE A 141 -5.87 -1.52 8.08
C PHE A 141 -5.66 -2.07 6.66
N CYS A 142 -4.87 -1.39 5.83
CA CYS A 142 -4.62 -1.82 4.45
C CYS A 142 -3.82 -3.14 4.38
N GLY A 143 -2.76 -3.28 5.17
CA GLY A 143 -1.82 -4.39 5.03
C GLY A 143 -2.13 -5.64 5.85
N GLN A 144 -2.85 -5.52 6.97
CA GLN A 144 -3.09 -6.64 7.88
C GLN A 144 -4.55 -7.13 7.89
N SER A 145 -5.52 -6.31 7.47
CA SER A 145 -6.94 -6.72 7.49
C SER A 145 -7.27 -7.77 6.44
N CYS A 146 -6.46 -7.87 5.38
CA CYS A 146 -6.68 -8.78 4.26
C CYS A 146 -5.41 -9.55 3.94
N HIS A 147 -5.46 -10.88 3.99
CA HIS A 147 -4.28 -11.73 3.74
C HIS A 147 -3.69 -11.55 2.34
N VAL A 148 -4.48 -11.11 1.35
CA VAL A 148 -4.00 -10.84 -0.02
C VAL A 148 -2.98 -9.71 -0.09
N MET A 149 -2.95 -8.84 0.93
CA MET A 149 -2.02 -7.71 1.04
C MET A 149 -0.71 -8.07 1.75
N ALA A 150 -0.55 -9.31 2.22
CA ALA A 150 0.67 -9.75 2.90
C ALA A 150 1.98 -9.44 2.12
N PRO A 151 2.05 -9.61 0.78
CA PRO A 151 3.26 -9.25 0.04
C PRO A 151 3.65 -7.77 0.18
N GLU A 152 2.70 -6.87 -0.09
CA GLU A 152 2.95 -5.43 -0.05
C GLU A 152 3.15 -4.93 1.40
N TRP A 153 2.48 -5.54 2.38
CA TRP A 153 2.67 -5.25 3.81
C TRP A 153 4.06 -5.61 4.29
N SER A 154 4.59 -6.76 3.88
CA SER A 154 5.95 -7.19 4.24
C SER A 154 6.98 -6.25 3.64
N ALA A 155 6.87 -5.98 2.33
CA ALA A 155 7.77 -5.09 1.61
C ALA A 155 7.74 -3.63 2.13
N TYR A 156 6.59 -3.17 2.65
CA TYR A 156 6.45 -1.84 3.22
C TYR A 156 7.42 -1.56 4.38
N HIS A 157 7.58 -2.52 5.32
CA HIS A 157 8.36 -2.32 6.55
C HIS A 157 9.86 -2.18 6.31
N VAL A 158 10.36 -2.81 5.26
CA VAL A 158 11.79 -2.80 4.90
C VAL A 158 12.12 -1.74 3.85
N SER A 159 11.12 -0.94 3.43
CA SER A 159 11.27 0.10 2.42
C SER A 159 11.76 1.42 2.99
N SER A 160 12.17 2.32 2.10
CA SER A 160 12.46 3.73 2.42
C SER A 160 11.23 4.54 2.86
N HIS A 161 10.03 3.97 2.77
CA HIS A 161 8.75 4.61 3.06
C HIS A 161 7.97 3.92 4.20
N ALA A 162 8.63 3.09 5.03
CA ALA A 162 8.01 2.31 6.12
C ALA A 162 7.24 3.13 7.19
N ASN A 163 7.32 4.47 7.14
CA ASN A 163 6.60 5.39 8.03
C ASN A 163 5.68 6.37 7.29
N VAL A 164 5.40 6.14 6.01
CA VAL A 164 4.47 6.93 5.20
C VAL A 164 3.16 6.16 5.07
N THR A 165 2.03 6.78 5.39
CA THR A 165 0.75 6.06 5.33
C THR A 165 0.41 5.66 3.89
N CYS A 166 -0.27 4.51 3.73
CA CYS A 166 -0.60 4.00 2.39
C CYS A 166 -1.38 5.01 1.56
N THR A 167 -2.22 5.82 2.19
CA THR A 167 -3.08 6.81 1.53
C THR A 167 -2.31 7.98 0.93
N GLU A 168 -1.13 8.36 1.44
CA GLU A 168 -0.30 9.43 0.87
C GLU A 168 0.20 9.09 -0.54
N CYS A 169 0.27 7.79 -0.85
CA CYS A 169 0.67 7.30 -2.18
C CYS A 169 -0.52 6.75 -2.99
N HIS A 170 -1.48 6.06 -2.36
CA HIS A 170 -2.54 5.33 -3.07
C HIS A 170 -3.87 6.09 -3.19
N VAL A 171 -4.01 7.24 -2.54
CA VAL A 171 -5.23 8.06 -2.60
C VAL A 171 -4.86 9.46 -3.08
N ALA A 172 -5.43 9.88 -4.22
CA ALA A 172 -5.20 11.22 -4.72
C ALA A 172 -5.75 12.26 -3.73
N SER A 173 -5.08 13.40 -3.61
CA SER A 173 -5.51 14.50 -2.76
C SER A 173 -6.86 15.09 -3.20
N GLY A 174 -7.57 15.69 -2.24
CA GLY A 174 -8.88 16.31 -2.48
C GLY A 174 -10.08 15.36 -2.39
N LEU A 175 -11.28 15.94 -2.44
CA LEU A 175 -12.53 15.21 -2.23
C LEU A 175 -12.80 14.13 -3.30
N SER A 176 -12.44 14.41 -4.55
CA SER A 176 -12.64 13.47 -5.66
C SER A 176 -11.78 12.21 -5.48
N GLY A 177 -10.49 12.36 -5.17
CA GLY A 177 -9.58 11.25 -4.93
C GLY A 177 -10.03 10.40 -3.75
N TYR A 178 -10.47 11.04 -2.67
CA TYR A 178 -11.03 10.36 -1.51
C TYR A 178 -12.30 9.53 -1.84
N VAL A 179 -13.27 10.11 -2.56
CA VAL A 179 -14.49 9.38 -2.98
C VAL A 179 -14.15 8.21 -3.91
N SER A 180 -13.28 8.44 -4.90
CA SER A 180 -12.82 7.38 -5.80
C SER A 180 -12.14 6.24 -5.05
N ALA A 181 -11.31 6.54 -4.05
CA ALA A 181 -10.65 5.54 -3.23
C ALA A 181 -11.66 4.67 -2.46
N LYS A 182 -12.71 5.27 -1.85
CA LYS A 182 -13.71 4.48 -1.11
C LYS A 182 -14.61 3.64 -2.03
N LEU A 183 -14.95 4.13 -3.22
CA LEU A 183 -15.65 3.33 -4.25
C LEU A 183 -14.79 2.15 -4.73
N ASN A 184 -13.51 2.40 -4.99
CA ASN A 184 -12.57 1.34 -5.38
C ASN A 184 -12.34 0.33 -4.26
N GLY A 185 -12.21 0.77 -3.00
CA GLY A 185 -12.12 -0.12 -1.84
C GLY A 185 -13.36 -1.01 -1.68
N THR A 186 -14.55 -0.48 -1.94
CA THR A 186 -15.80 -1.27 -1.94
C THR A 186 -15.76 -2.34 -3.04
N ARG A 187 -15.29 -2.01 -4.24
CA ARG A 187 -15.11 -2.99 -5.33
C ARG A 187 -14.07 -4.04 -4.96
N GLN A 188 -12.95 -3.66 -4.37
CA GLN A 188 -11.92 -4.59 -3.89
C GLN A 188 -12.47 -5.55 -2.84
N LEU A 189 -13.29 -5.07 -1.90
CA LEU A 189 -13.96 -5.92 -0.93
C LEU A 189 -14.88 -6.94 -1.61
N VAL A 190 -15.64 -6.52 -2.63
CA VAL A 190 -16.47 -7.44 -3.42
C VAL A 190 -15.61 -8.48 -4.13
N HIS A 191 -14.50 -8.09 -4.77
CA HIS A 191 -13.56 -9.02 -5.39
C HIS A 191 -12.98 -10.02 -4.38
N LEU A 192 -12.66 -9.56 -3.17
CA LEU A 192 -12.15 -10.42 -2.11
C LEU A 192 -13.19 -11.44 -1.65
N VAL A 193 -14.44 -11.02 -1.42
CA VAL A 193 -15.55 -11.89 -1.01
C VAL A 193 -15.88 -12.92 -2.10
N LEU A 194 -15.86 -12.51 -3.37
CA LEU A 194 -16.14 -13.40 -4.50
C LEU A 194 -14.92 -14.21 -4.97
N GLY A 195 -13.73 -13.96 -4.42
CA GLY A 195 -12.48 -14.58 -4.87
C GLY A 195 -12.06 -14.18 -6.30
N SER A 196 -12.60 -13.10 -6.86
CA SER A 196 -12.44 -12.69 -8.25
C SER A 196 -11.30 -11.69 -8.48
N TYR A 197 -10.13 -11.97 -7.90
CA TYR A 197 -8.91 -11.15 -8.02
C TYR A 197 -7.74 -11.95 -8.63
N PRO A 198 -6.83 -11.28 -9.37
CA PRO A 198 -5.66 -11.94 -9.96
C PRO A 198 -4.64 -12.32 -8.88
N ARG A 199 -3.83 -13.33 -9.18
CA ARG A 199 -2.71 -13.78 -8.36
C ARG A 199 -1.52 -14.01 -9.30
N PRO A 200 -0.45 -13.20 -9.25
CA PRO A 200 -0.24 -12.03 -8.37
C PRO A 200 -1.12 -10.83 -8.71
N ILE A 201 -1.25 -9.90 -7.76
CA ILE A 201 -1.87 -8.58 -7.99
C ILE A 201 -0.79 -7.67 -8.56
N MET A 202 -1.03 -7.11 -9.76
CA MET A 202 -0.09 -6.20 -10.41
C MET A 202 -0.52 -4.73 -10.27
N PRO A 203 0.42 -3.77 -10.19
CA PRO A 203 0.10 -2.35 -10.17
C PRO A 203 -0.33 -1.89 -11.57
N GLU A 204 -1.62 -1.99 -11.90
CA GLU A 204 -2.20 -1.63 -13.21
C GLU A 204 -2.31 -0.10 -13.45
N GLY A 205 -1.26 0.67 -13.17
CA GLY A 205 -1.29 2.14 -13.31
C GLY A 205 -2.29 2.84 -12.38
N LYS A 206 -2.65 2.18 -11.27
CA LYS A 206 -3.67 2.63 -10.30
C LYS A 206 -3.13 3.55 -9.20
N VAL A 207 -1.83 3.83 -9.21
CA VAL A 207 -1.24 4.84 -8.32
C VAL A 207 -1.48 6.22 -8.95
N PRO A 208 -2.03 7.19 -8.20
CA PRO A 208 -2.15 8.56 -8.68
C PRO A 208 -0.81 9.11 -9.20
N PRO A 209 -0.85 10.03 -10.18
CA PRO A 209 0.35 10.58 -10.79
C PRO A 209 1.26 11.24 -9.75
N ALA A 210 2.56 11.22 -10.00
CA ALA A 210 3.58 11.71 -9.06
C ALA A 210 3.34 13.15 -8.57
N ASN A 211 2.74 14.01 -9.40
CA ASN A 211 2.40 15.39 -9.03
C ASN A 211 1.33 15.53 -7.94
N ALA A 212 0.53 14.48 -7.72
CA ALA A 212 -0.50 14.41 -6.68
C ALA A 212 -0.07 13.56 -5.47
N THR A 213 1.15 12.99 -5.49
CA THR A 213 1.67 12.07 -4.47
C THR A 213 3.14 12.40 -4.15
N CYS A 214 4.08 11.88 -4.94
CA CYS A 214 5.52 11.96 -4.72
C CYS A 214 6.01 13.41 -4.53
N LEU A 215 5.50 14.35 -5.34
CA LEU A 215 5.98 15.73 -5.36
C LEU A 215 5.60 16.56 -4.12
N HIS A 216 4.74 16.04 -3.24
CA HIS A 216 4.47 16.67 -1.95
C HIS A 216 5.65 16.59 -0.99
N CYS A 217 6.49 15.55 -1.12
CA CYS A 217 7.66 15.32 -0.27
C CYS A 217 8.99 15.41 -1.06
N HIS A 218 8.99 15.11 -2.36
CA HIS A 218 10.17 15.11 -3.20
C HIS A 218 10.19 16.31 -4.16
N ASN A 219 11.29 17.06 -4.16
CA ASN A 219 11.48 18.19 -5.08
C ASN A 219 12.35 17.80 -6.30
N PRO A 220 11.78 17.68 -7.51
CA PRO A 220 12.50 17.30 -8.71
C PRO A 220 13.38 18.42 -9.26
N GLY A 221 13.21 19.65 -8.75
CA GLY A 221 14.08 20.79 -9.04
C GLY A 221 15.38 20.80 -8.24
N LYS A 222 15.52 19.95 -7.21
CA LYS A 222 16.74 19.86 -6.41
C LYS A 222 17.78 18.99 -7.11
N TYR A 223 18.98 19.53 -7.32
CA TYR A 223 20.13 18.76 -7.77
C TYR A 223 20.57 17.78 -6.68
N ILE A 224 20.65 16.50 -7.01
CA ILE A 224 21.09 15.44 -6.08
C ILE A 224 22.59 15.18 -6.22
N GLY A 225 23.13 15.33 -7.43
CA GLY A 225 24.53 15.03 -7.74
C GLY A 225 24.79 13.54 -7.95
N ASP A 226 26.03 13.14 -7.78
CA ASP A 226 26.46 11.76 -7.96
C ASP A 226 26.40 11.01 -6.63
N LYS A 227 26.03 9.72 -6.69
CA LYS A 227 25.96 8.84 -5.53
C LYS A 227 26.85 7.62 -5.76
N LEU A 228 27.81 7.42 -4.87
CA LEU A 228 28.58 6.19 -4.83
C LEU A 228 27.71 5.07 -4.24
N VAL A 229 27.56 3.99 -5.00
CA VAL A 229 26.91 2.76 -4.58
C VAL A 229 27.98 1.69 -4.46
N VAL A 230 28.12 1.13 -3.26
CA VAL A 230 28.99 -0.01 -2.99
C VAL A 230 28.11 -1.25 -2.95
N LYS A 231 28.36 -2.19 -3.85
CA LYS A 231 27.73 -3.52 -3.85
C LYS A 231 28.74 -4.54 -3.35
N THR A 232 28.39 -5.24 -2.28
CA THR A 232 29.16 -6.38 -1.77
C THR A 232 28.52 -7.67 -2.28
N SER A 233 29.34 -8.53 -2.87
CA SER A 233 28.93 -9.84 -3.39
C SER A 233 29.71 -10.93 -2.67
N TYR A 234 29.11 -12.12 -2.59
CA TYR A 234 29.73 -13.29 -1.98
C TYR A 234 29.77 -14.44 -2.99
N GLY A 235 30.88 -15.20 -2.98
CA GLY A 235 31.08 -16.37 -3.82
C GLY A 235 30.37 -17.62 -3.30
N ASP A 236 30.04 -18.53 -4.20
CA ASP A 236 29.48 -19.86 -3.90
C ASP A 236 30.55 -20.88 -3.47
N ASP A 237 31.55 -20.43 -2.71
CA ASP A 237 32.68 -21.22 -2.23
C ASP A 237 32.69 -21.39 -0.70
N GLU A 238 33.61 -22.22 -0.21
CA GLU A 238 33.71 -22.55 1.22
C GLU A 238 33.97 -21.32 2.08
N SER A 239 34.76 -20.38 1.59
CA SER A 239 35.13 -19.15 2.31
C SER A 239 34.08 -18.05 2.18
N ASN A 240 33.03 -18.25 1.37
CA ASN A 240 32.11 -17.21 0.92
C ASN A 240 32.90 -15.98 0.42
N SER A 241 33.80 -16.15 -0.55
CA SER A 241 34.73 -15.10 -0.97
C SER A 241 34.01 -13.77 -1.24
N VAL A 242 34.53 -12.68 -0.69
CA VAL A 242 33.89 -11.36 -0.77
C VAL A 242 34.50 -10.52 -1.88
N THR A 243 33.64 -9.89 -2.67
CA THR A 243 34.03 -8.89 -3.67
C THR A 243 33.17 -7.64 -3.56
N HIS A 244 33.71 -6.53 -4.06
CA HIS A 244 33.10 -5.21 -4.01
C HIS A 244 33.07 -4.60 -5.41
N SER A 245 31.89 -4.12 -5.79
CA SER A 245 31.66 -3.35 -7.00
C SER A 245 31.26 -1.92 -6.61
N LEU A 246 32.00 -0.93 -7.10
CA LEU A 246 31.79 0.49 -6.81
C LEU A 246 31.24 1.16 -8.06
N VAL A 247 30.03 1.70 -7.93
CA VAL A 247 29.32 2.36 -9.03
C VAL A 247 29.05 3.80 -8.64
N LEU A 248 29.62 4.74 -9.37
CA LEU A 248 29.29 6.15 -9.24
C LEU A 248 28.06 6.44 -10.09
N VAL A 249 26.89 6.50 -9.47
CA VAL A 249 25.61 6.74 -10.14
C VAL A 249 25.39 8.25 -10.30
N HIS A 250 25.22 8.71 -11.52
CA HIS A 250 24.91 10.09 -11.87
C HIS A 250 23.42 10.36 -11.69
N VAL A 251 22.95 10.52 -10.46
CA VAL A 251 21.53 10.82 -10.20
C VAL A 251 21.16 12.18 -10.81
N GLY A 252 22.03 13.18 -10.59
CA GLY A 252 21.99 14.45 -11.29
C GLY A 252 20.75 15.30 -10.99
N GLY A 253 20.25 15.99 -12.01
CA GLY A 253 19.13 16.94 -11.94
C GLY A 253 19.45 18.26 -12.64
N ARG A 254 18.73 19.32 -12.25
CA ARG A 254 19.05 20.70 -12.68
C ARG A 254 19.94 21.37 -11.64
N ASP A 255 21.16 21.72 -12.02
CA ASP A 255 22.08 22.45 -11.15
C ASP A 255 21.73 23.96 -11.04
N LEU A 256 22.45 24.69 -10.17
CA LEU A 256 22.23 26.12 -9.93
C LEU A 256 22.46 26.99 -11.19
N SER A 257 23.28 26.51 -12.14
CA SER A 257 23.51 27.18 -13.42
C SER A 257 22.44 26.87 -14.47
N GLY A 258 21.46 26.04 -14.11
CA GLY A 258 20.36 25.61 -14.98
C GLY A 258 20.71 24.43 -15.88
N ARG A 259 21.94 23.91 -15.82
CA ARG A 259 22.39 22.77 -16.62
C ARG A 259 21.74 21.48 -16.12
N LEU A 260 21.33 20.64 -17.06
CA LEU A 260 20.78 19.33 -16.80
C LEU A 260 21.88 18.28 -16.90
N SER A 261 21.98 17.40 -15.91
CA SER A 261 22.95 16.30 -15.91
C SER A 261 22.40 15.06 -15.21
N GLY A 262 23.04 13.91 -15.47
CA GLY A 262 22.67 12.61 -14.92
C GLY A 262 21.29 12.12 -15.35
N ILE A 263 20.84 11.06 -14.69
CA ILE A 263 19.59 10.35 -14.98
C ILE A 263 18.39 11.29 -14.89
N HIS A 264 18.26 12.08 -13.82
CA HIS A 264 17.15 13.02 -13.67
C HIS A 264 17.22 14.17 -14.69
N GLY A 265 18.41 14.61 -15.10
CA GLY A 265 18.57 15.64 -16.12
C GLY A 265 18.14 15.15 -17.51
N ALA A 266 18.57 13.94 -17.88
CA ALA A 266 18.26 13.31 -19.17
C ALA A 266 16.76 13.03 -19.35
N HIS A 267 16.08 12.68 -18.26
CA HIS A 267 14.65 12.35 -18.24
C HIS A 267 13.76 13.53 -17.83
N ARG A 268 14.32 14.75 -17.79
CA ARG A 268 13.55 15.97 -17.51
C ARG A 268 12.88 16.47 -18.78
N GLY A 269 11.64 16.92 -18.66
CA GLY A 269 10.86 17.48 -19.75
C GLY A 269 9.55 16.72 -19.95
N HIS A 270 8.93 16.89 -21.11
CA HIS A 270 7.70 16.21 -21.48
C HIS A 270 8.03 15.03 -22.37
N ILE A 271 8.00 13.82 -21.80
CA ILE A 271 8.23 12.57 -22.50
C ILE A 271 6.94 11.77 -22.46
N GLU A 272 6.48 11.35 -23.63
CA GLU A 272 5.32 10.47 -23.79
C GLU A 272 5.77 9.10 -24.26
N PHE A 273 5.06 8.06 -23.84
CA PHE A 273 5.28 6.71 -24.31
C PHE A 273 3.96 5.95 -24.46
N ILE A 274 4.01 4.89 -25.27
CA ILE A 274 2.95 3.89 -25.38
C ILE A 274 3.58 2.56 -24.97
N ALA A 275 2.92 1.82 -24.08
CA ALA A 275 3.31 0.47 -23.71
C ALA A 275 2.33 -0.57 -24.27
N THR A 276 2.81 -1.78 -24.53
CA THR A 276 1.94 -2.90 -24.96
C THR A 276 1.29 -3.65 -23.79
N ASP A 277 1.79 -3.44 -22.57
CA ASP A 277 1.40 -4.15 -21.36
C ASP A 277 1.09 -3.20 -20.20
N ASN A 278 0.38 -3.71 -19.19
CA ASN A 278 -0.03 -2.93 -18.02
C ASN A 278 1.10 -2.69 -17.00
N THR A 279 2.25 -3.34 -17.16
CA THR A 279 3.44 -3.16 -16.30
C THR A 279 4.49 -2.22 -16.91
N ASN A 280 4.16 -1.63 -18.06
CA ASN A 280 5.02 -0.72 -18.83
C ASN A 280 6.38 -1.32 -19.18
N GLN A 281 6.51 -2.63 -19.34
CA GLN A 281 7.81 -3.26 -19.56
C GLN A 281 8.22 -3.25 -21.03
N THR A 282 7.24 -3.31 -21.94
CA THR A 282 7.47 -3.24 -23.38
C THR A 282 6.93 -1.92 -23.91
N ILE A 283 7.84 -1.06 -24.35
CA ILE A 283 7.56 0.29 -24.84
C ILE A 283 7.95 0.32 -26.32
N PRO A 284 7.02 0.22 -27.28
CA PRO A 284 7.35 0.27 -28.71
C PRO A 284 7.45 1.69 -29.28
N TRP A 285 6.95 2.71 -28.56
CA TRP A 285 6.94 4.10 -29.02
C TRP A 285 7.20 5.06 -27.87
N VAL A 286 8.08 6.02 -28.13
CA VAL A 286 8.43 7.12 -27.22
C VAL A 286 8.51 8.41 -28.01
N ALA A 287 8.02 9.51 -27.44
CA ALA A 287 8.23 10.83 -27.99
C ALA A 287 8.74 11.80 -26.93
N LYS A 288 9.72 12.62 -27.31
CA LYS A 288 10.15 13.78 -26.53
C LYS A 288 9.54 15.03 -27.14
N ILE A 289 8.76 15.77 -26.34
CA ILE A 289 8.15 17.04 -26.74
C ILE A 289 9.08 18.17 -26.31
N ASN A 290 9.51 19.00 -27.27
CA ASN A 290 10.35 20.16 -27.06
C ASN A 290 9.53 21.36 -26.57
N GLU A 291 10.20 22.39 -26.06
CA GLU A 291 9.55 23.60 -25.53
C GLU A 291 8.76 24.39 -26.60
N ASP A 292 9.15 24.27 -27.87
CA ASP A 292 8.46 24.87 -29.02
C ASP A 292 7.24 24.05 -29.49
N GLY A 293 6.96 22.92 -28.84
CA GLY A 293 5.88 22.00 -29.17
C GLY A 293 6.22 20.98 -30.26
N SER A 294 7.41 21.04 -30.86
CA SER A 294 7.88 20.00 -31.78
C SER A 294 8.13 18.67 -31.05
N ALA A 295 7.89 17.55 -31.72
CA ALA A 295 8.07 16.21 -31.14
C ALA A 295 9.14 15.44 -31.91
N VAL A 296 10.06 14.80 -31.16
CA VAL A 296 10.97 13.79 -31.72
C VAL A 296 10.44 12.42 -31.31
N GLU A 297 9.99 11.66 -32.30
CA GLU A 297 9.41 10.33 -32.10
C GLU A 297 10.44 9.24 -32.38
N TYR A 298 10.43 8.22 -31.53
CA TYR A 298 11.25 7.02 -31.61
C TYR A 298 10.35 5.80 -31.60
N VAL A 299 10.58 4.90 -32.55
CA VAL A 299 9.83 3.64 -32.69
C VAL A 299 10.81 2.49 -32.58
N SER A 300 10.48 1.49 -31.75
CA SER A 300 11.26 0.27 -31.63
C SER A 300 11.13 -0.57 -32.91
N SER A 301 12.25 -1.11 -33.41
CA SER A 301 12.22 -2.15 -34.46
C SER A 301 11.75 -3.51 -33.94
N ASP A 302 11.79 -3.72 -32.62
CA ASP A 302 11.61 -5.04 -32.01
C ASP A 302 10.17 -5.27 -31.54
N ALA A 303 9.37 -4.21 -31.43
CA ALA A 303 7.99 -4.26 -30.97
C ALA A 303 7.07 -3.36 -31.80
N LYS A 304 5.85 -3.84 -32.09
CA LYS A 304 4.84 -3.07 -32.81
C LYS A 304 4.05 -2.17 -31.87
N THR A 305 3.85 -0.92 -32.27
CA THR A 305 2.97 0.00 -31.55
C THR A 305 1.51 -0.46 -31.70
N PRO A 306 0.75 -0.65 -30.61
CA PRO A 306 -0.66 -1.03 -30.68
C PRO A 306 -1.51 0.06 -31.34
N GLU A 307 -2.46 -0.34 -32.21
CA GLU A 307 -3.47 0.58 -32.72
C GLU A 307 -4.34 1.10 -31.57
N GLY A 308 -4.47 2.43 -31.47
CA GLY A 308 -5.20 3.07 -30.37
C GLY A 308 -4.49 3.00 -29.01
N GLY A 309 -3.19 2.68 -28.98
CA GLY A 309 -2.39 2.66 -27.75
C GLY A 309 -2.48 3.98 -26.98
N GLN A 310 -2.70 3.90 -25.66
CA GLN A 310 -2.83 5.09 -24.82
C GLN A 310 -1.47 5.77 -24.65
N LYS A 311 -1.35 7.02 -25.10
CA LYS A 311 -0.21 7.87 -24.81
C LYS A 311 -0.19 8.24 -23.33
N ARG A 312 0.94 8.01 -22.67
CA ARG A 312 1.14 8.28 -21.25
C ARG A 312 2.33 9.22 -21.09
N VAL A 313 2.17 10.21 -20.24
CA VAL A 313 3.29 11.08 -19.85
C VAL A 313 4.14 10.34 -18.82
N MET A 314 5.43 10.21 -19.11
CA MET A 314 6.41 9.61 -18.21
C MET A 314 6.49 10.41 -16.91
N ASN A 315 6.47 9.71 -15.79
CA ASN A 315 6.56 10.30 -14.46
C ASN A 315 7.45 9.47 -13.54
N CYS A 316 7.60 9.90 -12.29
CA CYS A 316 8.52 9.28 -11.33
C CYS A 316 8.29 7.77 -11.15
N ILE A 317 7.03 7.29 -11.20
CA ILE A 317 6.72 5.87 -10.99
C ILE A 317 7.15 4.99 -12.15
N ASP A 318 7.39 5.54 -13.35
CA ASP A 318 7.84 4.74 -14.48
C ASP A 318 9.28 4.23 -14.28
N CYS A 319 10.06 4.90 -13.42
CA CYS A 319 11.41 4.50 -12.98
C CYS A 319 11.43 3.99 -11.53
N HIS A 320 10.72 4.66 -10.61
CA HIS A 320 10.64 4.32 -9.18
C HIS A 320 9.39 3.50 -8.83
N ASN A 321 9.06 2.52 -9.67
CA ASN A 321 7.81 1.74 -9.59
C ASN A 321 7.66 0.89 -8.32
N ARG A 322 8.72 0.74 -7.51
CA ARG A 322 8.77 -0.04 -6.28
C ARG A 322 9.36 0.75 -5.09
N ALA A 323 9.09 2.05 -5.01
CA ALA A 323 9.65 2.94 -3.98
C ALA A 323 9.33 2.54 -2.52
N ALA A 324 8.12 2.01 -2.28
CA ALA A 324 7.63 1.64 -0.95
C ALA A 324 7.40 0.13 -0.77
N HIS A 325 7.52 -0.65 -1.85
CA HIS A 325 7.22 -2.09 -1.85
C HIS A 325 8.25 -2.84 -2.69
N SER A 326 9.51 -2.80 -2.27
CA SER A 326 10.60 -3.48 -2.98
C SER A 326 10.59 -4.98 -2.69
N PHE A 327 10.64 -5.79 -3.74
CA PHE A 327 10.93 -7.22 -3.68
C PHE A 327 12.33 -7.44 -4.25
N ASP A 328 13.20 -8.06 -3.46
CA ASP A 328 14.60 -8.30 -3.83
C ASP A 328 14.74 -9.57 -4.66
N THR A 329 15.87 -9.69 -5.36
CA THR A 329 16.30 -10.97 -5.93
C THR A 329 16.94 -11.82 -4.84
N PRO A 330 16.94 -13.15 -4.97
CA PRO A 330 17.48 -14.03 -3.92
C PRO A 330 18.97 -13.74 -3.65
N VAL A 331 19.73 -13.43 -4.70
CA VAL A 331 21.16 -13.08 -4.59
C VAL A 331 21.34 -11.76 -3.84
N ASN A 332 20.61 -10.71 -4.21
CA ASN A 332 20.71 -9.41 -3.55
C ASN A 332 20.31 -9.49 -2.07
N ALA A 333 19.26 -10.26 -1.75
CA ALA A 333 18.79 -10.43 -0.37
C ALA A 333 19.83 -11.16 0.51
N VAL A 334 20.40 -12.26 0.03
CA VAL A 334 21.45 -13.01 0.75
C VAL A 334 22.73 -12.17 0.89
N ASN A 335 23.20 -11.54 -0.19
CA ASN A 335 24.37 -10.67 -0.15
C ASN A 335 24.19 -9.51 0.84
N THR A 336 23.03 -8.87 0.84
CA THR A 336 22.72 -7.79 1.79
C THR A 336 22.70 -8.28 3.24
N ALA A 337 22.16 -9.47 3.49
CA ALA A 337 22.13 -10.06 4.82
C ALA A 337 23.54 -10.47 5.31
N MET A 338 24.39 -11.00 4.43
CA MET A 338 25.80 -11.31 4.73
C MET A 338 26.61 -10.04 4.98
N ALA A 339 26.46 -9.01 4.14
CA ALA A 339 27.15 -7.73 4.30
C ALA A 339 26.77 -7.00 5.60
N ARG A 340 25.55 -7.20 6.10
CA ARG A 340 25.07 -6.67 7.39
C ARG A 340 25.41 -7.57 8.58
N GLY A 341 26.11 -8.68 8.38
CA GLY A 341 26.46 -9.64 9.44
C GLY A 341 25.27 -10.43 9.99
N ARG A 342 24.10 -10.38 9.35
CA ARG A 342 22.93 -11.20 9.72
C ARG A 342 23.10 -12.67 9.31
N LEU A 343 23.92 -12.90 8.29
CA LEU A 343 24.38 -14.23 7.86
C LEU A 343 25.90 -14.28 8.05
N SER A 344 26.38 -15.16 8.94
CA SER A 344 27.81 -15.23 9.26
C SER A 344 28.61 -15.80 8.10
N THR A 345 29.57 -15.03 7.58
CA THR A 345 30.49 -15.46 6.51
C THR A 345 31.46 -16.55 6.95
N SER A 346 31.59 -16.78 8.26
CA SER A 346 32.41 -17.85 8.84
C SER A 346 31.83 -19.25 8.66
N LEU A 347 30.57 -19.36 8.24
CA LEU A 347 29.91 -20.65 8.03
C LEU A 347 30.22 -21.16 6.60
N PRO A 348 30.85 -22.34 6.46
CA PRO A 348 31.26 -22.87 5.16
C PRO A 348 30.10 -22.99 4.16
N PHE A 349 30.26 -22.44 2.95
CA PHE A 349 29.27 -22.48 1.86
C PHE A 349 27.89 -21.88 2.17
N LEU A 350 27.77 -21.03 3.20
CA LEU A 350 26.48 -20.46 3.59
C LEU A 350 25.79 -19.70 2.44
N HIS A 351 26.54 -18.95 1.63
CA HIS A 351 25.97 -18.22 0.48
C HIS A 351 25.29 -19.18 -0.51
N LYS A 352 26.02 -20.21 -0.95
CA LYS A 352 25.56 -21.22 -1.91
C LYS A 352 24.36 -22.01 -1.38
N GLU A 353 24.49 -22.58 -0.18
CA GLU A 353 23.45 -23.42 0.40
C GLU A 353 22.21 -22.58 0.74
N GLY A 354 22.42 -21.38 1.29
CA GLY A 354 21.34 -20.44 1.58
C GLY A 354 20.55 -20.07 0.32
N LEU A 355 21.23 -19.77 -0.79
CA LEU A 355 20.59 -19.51 -2.07
C LEU A 355 19.81 -20.72 -2.61
N ALA A 356 20.36 -21.93 -2.49
CA ALA A 356 19.68 -23.15 -2.92
C ALA A 356 18.37 -23.37 -2.15
N LEU A 357 18.40 -23.18 -0.83
CA LEU A 357 17.23 -23.33 0.03
C LEU A 357 16.16 -22.29 -0.27
N ILE A 358 16.47 -20.99 -0.33
CA ILE A 358 15.45 -19.95 -0.54
C ILE A 358 14.88 -19.91 -1.97
N LYS A 359 15.58 -20.51 -2.94
CA LYS A 359 15.10 -20.64 -4.33
C LYS A 359 14.22 -21.87 -4.55
N ALA A 360 14.18 -22.81 -3.60
CA ALA A 360 13.35 -24.00 -3.71
C ALA A 360 11.85 -23.64 -3.67
N GLU A 361 11.04 -24.53 -4.24
CA GLU A 361 9.59 -24.39 -4.23
C GLU A 361 8.99 -24.97 -2.96
N TYR A 362 8.14 -24.18 -2.30
CA TYR A 362 7.46 -24.56 -1.06
C TYR A 362 5.95 -24.33 -1.16
N ALA A 363 5.18 -25.16 -0.47
CA ALA A 363 3.71 -25.09 -0.53
C ALA A 363 3.16 -23.84 0.19
N SER A 364 3.85 -23.36 1.21
CA SER A 364 3.49 -22.18 2.00
C SER A 364 4.73 -21.57 2.65
N GLN A 365 4.59 -20.38 3.25
CA GLN A 365 5.67 -19.77 4.01
C GLN A 365 6.05 -20.60 5.25
N ALA A 366 5.08 -21.24 5.92
CA ALA A 366 5.36 -22.13 7.05
C ALA A 366 6.09 -23.41 6.61
N ASP A 367 5.74 -23.96 5.44
CA ASP A 367 6.46 -25.10 4.85
C ASP A 367 7.90 -24.70 4.49
N ALA A 368 8.09 -23.50 3.93
CA ALA A 368 9.42 -22.95 3.64
C ALA A 368 10.25 -22.79 4.92
N GLU A 369 9.71 -22.16 5.96
CA GLU A 369 10.42 -21.98 7.24
C GLU A 369 10.90 -23.32 7.82
N SER A 370 10.02 -24.33 7.85
CA SER A 370 10.38 -25.65 8.35
C SER A 370 11.46 -26.32 7.49
N LYS A 371 11.35 -26.27 6.16
CA LYS A 371 12.27 -26.97 5.25
C LYS A 371 13.60 -26.24 5.05
N ILE A 372 13.61 -24.91 5.03
CA ILE A 372 14.84 -24.10 5.01
C ILE A 372 15.64 -24.38 6.28
N THR A 373 14.97 -24.37 7.44
CA THR A 373 15.60 -24.66 8.72
C THR A 373 16.17 -26.07 8.74
N ALA A 374 15.35 -27.09 8.47
CA ALA A 374 15.81 -28.48 8.46
C ALA A 374 16.91 -28.72 7.43
N GLY A 375 16.80 -28.14 6.23
CA GLY A 375 17.78 -28.29 5.17
C GLY A 375 19.16 -27.73 5.55
N LEU A 376 19.20 -26.54 6.13
CA LEU A 376 20.46 -25.93 6.57
C LEU A 376 21.09 -26.72 7.72
N GLU A 377 20.27 -27.16 8.68
CA GLU A 377 20.75 -27.99 9.79
C GLU A 377 21.31 -29.33 9.33
N ASP A 378 20.60 -30.01 8.43
CA ASP A 378 21.01 -31.29 7.87
C ASP A 378 22.30 -31.16 7.06
N PHE A 379 22.47 -30.06 6.32
CA PHE A 379 23.70 -29.75 5.60
C PHE A 379 24.90 -29.66 6.55
N TYR A 380 24.83 -28.83 7.60
CA TYR A 380 25.96 -28.70 8.54
C TYR A 380 26.16 -29.96 9.38
N ARG A 381 25.10 -30.61 9.83
CA ARG A 381 25.20 -31.86 10.60
C ARG A 381 25.88 -32.98 9.82
N SER A 382 25.65 -33.05 8.50
CA SER A 382 26.17 -34.12 7.64
C SER A 382 27.52 -33.80 6.99
N LYS A 383 27.73 -32.56 6.52
CA LYS A 383 28.92 -32.16 5.74
C LYS A 383 29.98 -31.45 6.59
N TYR A 384 29.57 -30.74 7.64
CA TYR A 384 30.46 -29.94 8.49
C TYR A 384 30.22 -30.16 10.00
N PRO A 385 30.43 -31.38 10.54
CA PRO A 385 30.15 -31.70 11.95
C PRO A 385 30.87 -30.80 12.98
N ASN A 386 32.05 -30.28 12.61
CA ASN A 386 32.79 -29.33 13.44
C ASN A 386 32.05 -27.97 13.54
N ALA A 387 31.60 -27.42 12.41
CA ALA A 387 30.79 -26.20 12.41
C ALA A 387 29.45 -26.42 13.14
N TRP A 388 28.82 -27.58 12.91
CA TRP A 388 27.59 -27.97 13.62
C TRP A 388 27.74 -27.94 15.15
N SER A 389 28.84 -28.47 15.68
CA SER A 389 29.07 -28.53 17.13
C SER A 389 29.55 -27.19 17.73
N GLN A 390 30.36 -26.42 16.99
CA GLN A 390 30.98 -25.20 17.52
C GLN A 390 30.19 -23.92 17.21
N GLN A 391 29.41 -23.90 16.13
CA GLN A 391 28.72 -22.72 15.61
C GLN A 391 27.21 -22.92 15.52
N ARG A 392 26.63 -23.81 16.34
CA ARG A 392 25.19 -24.15 16.33
C ARG A 392 24.29 -22.92 16.34
N SER A 393 24.57 -21.94 17.22
CA SER A 393 23.79 -20.70 17.29
C SER A 393 23.83 -19.91 15.97
N GLN A 394 24.98 -19.85 15.29
CA GLN A 394 25.10 -19.13 14.01
C GLN A 394 24.31 -19.84 12.91
N ILE A 395 24.26 -21.17 12.93
CA ILE A 395 23.46 -21.97 11.99
C ILE A 395 21.96 -21.71 12.22
N ASP A 396 21.52 -21.70 13.48
CA ASP A 396 20.12 -21.43 13.84
C ASP A 396 19.69 -20.02 13.42
N ASP A 397 20.55 -19.02 13.65
CA ASP A 397 20.29 -17.63 13.26
C ASP A 397 20.33 -17.45 11.74
N ALA A 398 21.20 -18.20 11.05
CA ALA A 398 21.22 -18.23 9.59
C ALA A 398 19.94 -18.85 9.01
N ALA A 399 19.46 -19.97 9.56
CA ALA A 399 18.20 -20.60 9.16
C ALA A 399 16.99 -19.66 9.33
N LYS A 400 16.91 -18.98 10.48
CA LYS A 400 15.87 -17.96 10.74
C LYS A 400 15.96 -16.79 9.76
N THR A 401 17.18 -16.31 9.49
CA THR A 401 17.40 -15.19 8.56
C THR A 401 17.03 -15.57 7.14
N LEU A 402 17.41 -16.75 6.66
CA LEU A 402 17.01 -17.25 5.32
C LEU A 402 15.50 -17.44 5.21
N SER A 403 14.86 -17.98 6.25
CA SER A 403 13.40 -18.13 6.31
C SER A 403 12.69 -16.77 6.29
N ALA A 404 13.23 -15.76 7.00
CA ALA A 404 12.71 -14.39 6.96
C ALA A 404 12.88 -13.76 5.56
N ILE A 405 14.05 -13.90 4.93
CA ILE A 405 14.30 -13.44 3.56
C ILE A 405 13.27 -14.04 2.59
N TYR A 406 13.00 -15.34 2.71
CA TYR A 406 11.95 -16.00 1.92
C TYR A 406 10.56 -15.41 2.24
N GLY A 407 10.21 -15.28 3.51
CA GLY A 407 8.91 -14.73 3.95
C GLY A 407 8.67 -13.27 3.59
N GLU A 408 9.73 -12.49 3.36
CA GLU A 408 9.68 -11.10 2.90
C GLU A 408 9.44 -10.98 1.39
N ASN A 409 9.78 -12.01 0.60
CA ASN A 409 9.82 -11.91 -0.86
C ASN A 409 8.91 -12.91 -1.60
N VAL A 410 8.58 -14.04 -0.98
CA VAL A 410 7.85 -15.14 -1.61
C VAL A 410 6.55 -15.43 -0.86
N PHE A 411 5.44 -15.36 -1.59
CA PHE A 411 4.09 -15.56 -1.08
C PHE A 411 3.34 -16.55 -1.98
N PRO A 412 3.45 -17.87 -1.72
CA PRO A 412 2.88 -18.91 -2.58
C PRO A 412 1.37 -18.75 -2.82
N PHE A 413 0.62 -18.34 -1.79
CA PHE A 413 -0.82 -18.10 -1.91
C PHE A 413 -1.17 -17.02 -2.95
N MET A 414 -0.37 -15.96 -3.03
CA MET A 414 -0.52 -14.87 -3.99
C MET A 414 0.24 -15.10 -5.29
N LYS A 415 0.93 -16.24 -5.44
CA LYS A 415 1.82 -16.53 -6.57
C LYS A 415 2.87 -15.43 -6.78
N VAL A 416 3.36 -14.84 -5.68
CA VAL A 416 4.50 -13.93 -5.70
C VAL A 416 5.74 -14.76 -5.40
N THR A 417 6.70 -14.72 -6.31
CA THR A 417 8.02 -15.35 -6.21
C THR A 417 9.10 -14.37 -6.71
N TRP A 418 10.36 -14.75 -6.60
CA TRP A 418 11.50 -14.03 -7.15
C TRP A 418 11.23 -13.59 -8.60
N GLY A 419 11.41 -12.31 -8.91
CA GLY A 419 11.20 -11.83 -10.29
C GLY A 419 9.75 -11.47 -10.66
N THR A 420 8.76 -11.73 -9.79
CA THR A 420 7.34 -11.52 -10.13
C THR A 420 6.98 -10.06 -10.40
N HIS A 421 7.62 -9.16 -9.67
CA HIS A 421 7.31 -7.74 -9.69
C HIS A 421 8.51 -6.96 -10.24
N PRO A 422 8.39 -6.34 -11.44
CA PRO A 422 9.51 -5.63 -12.05
C PRO A 422 9.95 -4.46 -11.18
N ASN A 423 11.24 -4.18 -11.18
CA ASN A 423 11.85 -3.02 -10.54
C ASN A 423 12.70 -2.26 -11.56
N ASN A 424 12.28 -1.02 -11.86
CA ASN A 424 12.85 -0.24 -12.96
C ASN A 424 14.01 0.68 -12.53
N ILE A 425 14.48 0.61 -11.27
CA ILE A 425 15.50 1.52 -10.72
C ILE A 425 16.93 1.25 -11.27
N GLY A 426 17.13 0.11 -11.92
CA GLY A 426 18.40 -0.29 -12.52
C GLY A 426 18.19 -1.32 -13.61
N HIS A 427 19.28 -1.85 -14.18
CA HIS A 427 19.21 -2.72 -15.37
C HIS A 427 19.86 -4.11 -15.23
N ASN A 428 20.24 -4.53 -14.02
CA ASN A 428 20.85 -5.87 -13.81
C ASN A 428 19.79 -6.97 -13.73
N ASP A 429 18.73 -6.74 -12.95
CA ASP A 429 17.71 -7.75 -12.66
C ASP A 429 16.47 -7.61 -13.59
N TYR A 430 16.26 -6.41 -14.14
CA TYR A 430 15.17 -6.05 -15.06
C TYR A 430 15.70 -5.08 -16.12
N PRO A 431 15.00 -4.84 -17.24
CA PRO A 431 15.50 -3.94 -18.29
C PRO A 431 15.68 -2.48 -17.86
N GLY A 432 14.85 -1.97 -16.93
CA GLY A 432 14.98 -0.62 -16.40
C GLY A 432 14.89 0.46 -17.49
N CYS A 433 15.97 1.22 -17.69
CA CYS A 433 16.07 2.25 -18.73
C CYS A 433 16.20 1.65 -20.13
N PHE A 434 16.73 0.42 -20.27
CA PHE A 434 16.85 -0.27 -21.55
C PHE A 434 15.52 -0.69 -22.17
N ARG A 435 14.37 -0.39 -21.53
CA ARG A 435 13.07 -0.46 -22.20
C ARG A 435 12.92 0.53 -23.35
N CYS A 436 13.74 1.59 -23.36
CA CYS A 436 13.79 2.58 -24.44
C CYS A 436 15.22 2.83 -24.96
N HIS A 437 16.24 2.59 -24.13
CA HIS A 437 17.65 2.83 -24.47
C HIS A 437 18.34 1.57 -25.05
N ASP A 438 17.58 0.69 -25.70
CA ASP A 438 18.01 -0.60 -26.24
C ASP A 438 18.83 -0.52 -27.54
N GLY A 439 18.87 0.65 -28.18
CA GLY A 439 19.44 0.84 -29.51
C GLY A 439 18.51 0.45 -30.66
N SER A 440 17.30 -0.04 -30.38
CA SER A 440 16.28 -0.38 -31.37
C SER A 440 15.20 0.69 -31.54
N HIS A 441 15.13 1.65 -30.62
CA HIS A 441 14.29 2.84 -30.70
C HIS A 441 14.90 3.92 -31.61
N ASN A 442 14.34 4.05 -32.81
CA ASN A 442 14.89 4.91 -33.87
C ASN A 442 13.89 5.96 -34.36
N THR A 443 14.39 7.15 -34.70
CA THR A 443 13.63 8.13 -35.47
C THR A 443 13.47 7.67 -36.92
N LYS A 444 12.59 8.34 -37.69
CA LYS A 444 12.43 8.09 -39.14
C LYS A 444 13.72 8.27 -39.93
N ASP A 445 14.59 9.17 -39.48
CA ASP A 445 15.89 9.46 -40.10
C ASP A 445 17.01 8.51 -39.60
N GLY A 446 16.66 7.51 -38.79
CA GLY A 446 17.59 6.47 -38.33
C GLY A 446 18.41 6.82 -37.09
N LYS A 447 18.08 7.90 -36.37
CA LYS A 447 18.78 8.26 -35.13
C LYS A 447 18.20 7.49 -33.94
N SER A 448 19.03 6.74 -33.24
CA SER A 448 18.62 6.00 -32.05
C SER A 448 18.54 6.88 -30.80
N ILE A 449 17.81 6.43 -29.78
CA ILE A 449 17.96 6.94 -28.41
C ILE A 449 19.35 6.56 -27.92
N ASP A 450 20.07 7.53 -27.35
CA ASP A 450 21.43 7.36 -26.83
C ASP A 450 21.47 6.30 -25.72
N ASN A 451 22.41 5.36 -25.76
CA ASN A 451 22.58 4.31 -24.76
C ASN A 451 23.93 4.37 -24.02
N ASP A 452 24.57 5.56 -23.99
CA ASP A 452 25.81 5.78 -23.27
C ASP A 452 25.66 5.57 -21.75
N CYS A 453 26.35 4.55 -21.25
CA CYS A 453 26.42 4.21 -19.83
C CYS A 453 26.87 5.40 -18.96
N ALA A 454 27.78 6.24 -19.46
CA ALA A 454 28.36 7.35 -18.70
C ALA A 454 27.35 8.46 -18.38
N THR A 455 26.20 8.50 -19.07
CA THR A 455 25.07 9.36 -18.70
C THR A 455 24.48 8.95 -17.35
N CYS A 456 24.51 7.66 -17.03
CA CYS A 456 23.82 7.07 -15.90
C CYS A 456 24.77 6.72 -14.76
N HIS A 457 25.90 6.10 -15.05
CA HIS A 457 26.89 5.74 -14.04
C HIS A 457 28.28 5.50 -14.62
N ASN A 458 29.28 5.55 -13.76
CA ASN A 458 30.62 5.06 -14.04
C ASN A 458 30.97 3.90 -13.11
N LEU A 459 31.60 2.87 -13.67
CA LEU A 459 32.15 1.76 -12.89
C LEU A 459 33.52 2.18 -12.39
N VAL A 460 33.65 2.31 -11.07
CA VAL A 460 34.90 2.73 -10.40
C VAL A 460 35.78 1.53 -10.09
N ALA A 461 35.16 0.43 -9.66
CA ALA A 461 35.76 -0.87 -9.45
C ALA A 461 34.69 -1.94 -9.66
N VAL A 462 35.08 -3.12 -10.14
CA VAL A 462 34.15 -4.22 -10.44
C VAL A 462 34.70 -5.51 -9.87
N ASP A 463 33.94 -6.10 -8.95
CA ASP A 463 34.18 -7.41 -8.33
C ASP A 463 35.60 -7.57 -7.77
N GLU A 464 36.14 -6.51 -7.15
CA GLU A 464 37.45 -6.51 -6.52
C GLU A 464 37.34 -6.87 -5.03
N VAL A 465 38.29 -7.65 -4.51
CA VAL A 465 38.29 -8.05 -3.09
C VAL A 465 38.52 -6.83 -2.19
N ASN A 466 39.57 -6.05 -2.48
CA ASN A 466 39.97 -4.85 -1.73
C ASN A 466 40.17 -3.67 -2.69
N PRO A 467 39.09 -3.07 -3.22
CA PRO A 467 39.20 -1.89 -4.07
C PRO A 467 39.86 -0.76 -3.29
N LYS A 468 40.97 -0.22 -3.81
CA LYS A 468 41.73 0.86 -3.17
C LYS A 468 40.85 2.06 -2.80
N GLN A 469 39.85 2.33 -3.63
CA GLN A 469 38.92 3.45 -3.47
C GLN A 469 38.09 3.35 -2.19
N LEU A 470 37.81 2.14 -1.66
CA LEU A 470 37.12 2.02 -0.37
C LEU A 470 38.02 2.48 0.79
N THR A 471 39.30 2.13 0.74
CA THR A 471 40.31 2.60 1.71
C THR A 471 40.51 4.10 1.59
N ASP A 472 40.66 4.63 0.38
CA ASP A 472 40.85 6.07 0.13
C ASP A 472 39.64 6.90 0.62
N LEU A 473 38.43 6.31 0.66
CA LEU A 473 37.20 6.93 1.17
C LEU A 473 36.92 6.66 2.66
N GLY A 474 37.75 5.86 3.35
CA GLY A 474 37.57 5.51 4.76
C GLY A 474 36.33 4.64 5.04
N ILE A 475 35.91 3.84 4.06
CA ILE A 475 34.76 2.93 4.17
C ILE A 475 35.19 1.54 4.71
N GLN A 476 36.49 1.23 4.64
CA GLN A 476 37.11 -0.01 5.15
C GLN A 476 38.09 0.26 6.29
#